data_AF-A0A8T4X5A9-F1
#
_entry.id   AF-A0A8T4X5A9-F1
#
_cell.length_a   1.000
_cell.length_b   1.000
_cell.length_c   1.000
_cell.angle_alpha   90.00
_cell.angle_beta   90.00
_cell.angle_gamma   90.00
#
_symmetry.space_group_name_H-M   'P 1'
#
loop_
_entity.id
_entity.type
_entity.pdbx_description
1 polymer ?
#
loop_
_entity_poly.entity_id
_entity_poly.type
_entity_poly.pdbx_seq_one_letter_code
_entity_poly.pdbx_strand_id
1 'polypeptide(L)'
;VSSSIPNNPVELKNQIVNTALERITGNNPYHVISEVGDPMIAFVTGMLSSASEVTKVMLAGGTQMTAVLAFASKIGFNEQNTAIGTTSYITDDETANFKSLVSEIADIPAIAVNPRLVNSKFSGLKAFSQGFAKEGVGAGGSIIASMIKTGNNATNFLPLAEKEYHRLFTSL
;
A
#
# COMPACT_ATOMS: atom_id res chain seq x y z
N VAL A 1 4.82 4.34 10.02
CA VAL A 1 4.39 3.34 8.99
C VAL A 1 3.33 2.42 9.56
N SER A 2 2.38 1.96 8.74
CA SER A 2 1.28 1.12 9.23
C SER A 2 1.74 -0.30 9.61
N SER A 3 0.79 -1.14 10.04
CA SER A 3 1.00 -2.51 10.51
C SER A 3 -0.16 -3.38 10.08
N SER A 4 0.10 -4.68 9.86
CA SER A 4 -0.91 -5.71 9.59
C SER A 4 -1.61 -6.20 10.86
N ILE A 5 -1.25 -5.69 12.02
CA ILE A 5 -1.89 -5.99 13.31
C ILE A 5 -2.40 -4.69 13.96
N PRO A 6 -3.45 -4.77 14.81
CA PRO A 6 -4.07 -3.59 15.41
C PRO A 6 -3.09 -2.80 16.28
N ASN A 7 -2.31 -3.48 17.12
CA ASN A 7 -1.29 -2.84 17.93
C ASN A 7 0.02 -2.75 17.13
N ASN A 8 0.36 -1.55 16.66
CA ASN A 8 1.57 -1.31 15.89
C ASN A 8 2.77 -1.22 16.83
N PRO A 9 3.77 -2.12 16.75
CA PRO A 9 4.95 -2.09 17.63
C PRO A 9 5.94 -1.01 17.17
N VAL A 10 5.54 0.26 17.32
CA VAL A 10 6.27 1.42 16.80
C VAL A 10 7.65 1.54 17.43
N GLU A 11 7.77 1.31 18.74
CA GLU A 11 9.03 1.39 19.47
C GLU A 11 10.06 0.39 18.93
N LEU A 12 9.65 -0.87 18.75
CA LEU A 12 10.51 -1.91 18.21
C LEU A 12 10.93 -1.61 16.76
N LYS A 13 10.00 -1.14 15.93
CA LYS A 13 10.29 -0.72 14.55
C LYS A 13 11.33 0.39 14.53
N ASN A 14 11.15 1.43 15.36
CA ASN A 14 12.07 2.55 15.45
C ASN A 14 13.45 2.12 15.95
N GLN A 15 13.53 1.24 16.95
CA GLN A 15 14.79 0.69 17.44
C GLN A 15 15.55 -0.06 16.33
N ILE A 16 14.88 -0.95 15.60
CA ILE A 16 15.50 -1.71 14.50
C ILE A 16 15.99 -0.78 13.41
N VAL A 17 15.15 0.18 12.99
CA VAL A 17 15.51 1.14 11.94
C VAL A 17 16.67 2.02 12.37
N ASN A 18 16.68 2.55 13.59
CA ASN A 18 17.78 3.40 14.08
C ASN A 18 19.12 2.66 14.07
N THR A 19 19.15 1.42 14.56
CA THR A 19 20.37 0.58 14.53
C THR A 19 20.82 0.28 13.10
N ALA A 20 19.88 0.12 12.17
CA ALA A 20 20.22 -0.12 10.77
C ALA A 20 20.75 1.16 10.08
N LEU A 21 20.18 2.33 10.40
CA LEU A 21 20.61 3.63 9.89
C LEU A 21 22.05 3.99 10.32
N GLU A 22 22.50 3.53 11.49
CA GLU A 22 23.90 3.72 11.93
C GLU A 22 24.94 3.08 10.98
N ARG A 23 24.54 2.08 10.19
CA ARG A 23 25.40 1.40 9.21
C ARG A 23 25.50 2.14 7.89
N ILE A 24 24.54 3.04 7.62
CA ILE A 24 24.48 3.76 6.35
C ILE A 24 25.52 4.87 6.36
N THR A 25 26.46 4.76 5.42
CA THR A 25 27.42 5.83 5.14
C THR A 25 27.01 6.54 3.85
N GLY A 26 26.81 7.86 3.93
CA GLY A 26 26.42 8.70 2.79
C GLY A 26 24.92 8.70 2.47
N ASN A 27 24.57 9.28 1.32
CA ASN A 27 23.19 9.56 0.90
C ASN A 27 22.85 8.98 -0.49
N ASN A 28 23.65 8.04 -0.99
CA ASN A 28 23.36 7.37 -2.25
C ASN A 28 22.07 6.53 -2.09
N PRO A 29 20.99 6.82 -2.85
CA PRO A 29 19.71 6.15 -2.66
C PRO A 29 19.78 4.63 -2.90
N TYR A 30 20.66 4.17 -3.80
CA TYR A 30 20.87 2.73 -4.04
C TYR A 30 21.51 2.04 -2.83
N HIS A 31 22.45 2.71 -2.17
CA HIS A 31 23.10 2.19 -0.96
C HIS A 31 22.12 2.11 0.22
N VAL A 32 21.26 3.12 0.37
CA VAL A 32 20.20 3.09 1.40
C VAL A 32 19.29 1.88 1.18
N ILE A 33 18.83 1.64 -0.05
CA ILE A 33 17.96 0.49 -0.36
C ILE A 33 18.68 -0.84 -0.15
N SER A 34 19.97 -0.96 -0.46
CA SER A 34 20.71 -2.20 -0.24
C SER A 34 20.90 -2.53 1.25
N GLU A 35 21.03 -1.51 2.11
CA GLU A 35 21.28 -1.71 3.54
C GLU A 35 20.01 -1.92 4.36
N VAL A 36 18.93 -1.17 4.06
CA VAL A 36 17.73 -1.13 4.91
C VAL A 36 16.40 -1.31 4.17
N GLY A 37 16.46 -1.50 2.85
CA GLY A 37 15.28 -1.78 2.05
C GLY A 37 14.91 -3.26 2.00
N ASP A 38 14.00 -3.58 1.09
CA ASP A 38 13.70 -4.95 0.68
C ASP A 38 13.72 -5.04 -0.86
N PRO A 39 13.86 -6.26 -1.43
CA PRO A 39 13.96 -6.42 -2.88
C PRO A 39 12.74 -5.93 -3.67
N MET A 40 11.54 -5.91 -3.05
CA MET A 40 10.33 -5.44 -3.71
C MET A 40 10.41 -3.94 -3.97
N ILE A 41 10.99 -3.15 -3.05
CA ILE A 41 11.17 -1.70 -3.25
C ILE A 41 11.98 -1.43 -4.52
N ALA A 42 13.15 -2.06 -4.68
CA ALA A 42 14.00 -1.84 -5.85
C ALA A 42 13.31 -2.29 -7.15
N PHE A 43 12.68 -3.45 -7.12
CA PHE A 43 11.99 -4.03 -8.27
C PHE A 43 10.82 -3.15 -8.75
N VAL A 44 9.91 -2.78 -7.83
CA VAL A 44 8.75 -1.96 -8.16
C VAL A 44 9.15 -0.55 -8.57
N THR A 45 10.20 0.02 -7.97
CA THR A 45 10.72 1.33 -8.38
C THR A 45 11.23 1.31 -9.82
N GLY A 46 11.97 0.27 -10.22
CA GLY A 46 12.41 0.10 -11.60
C GLY A 46 11.24 -0.01 -12.58
N MET A 47 10.22 -0.80 -12.23
CA MET A 47 8.99 -0.90 -13.03
C MET A 47 8.28 0.44 -13.15
N LEU A 48 8.14 1.18 -12.04
CA LEU A 48 7.50 2.51 -12.03
C LEU A 48 8.26 3.49 -12.92
N SER A 49 9.58 3.57 -12.74
CA SER A 49 10.45 4.48 -13.49
C SER A 49 10.27 4.29 -15.00
N SER A 50 10.29 3.05 -15.48
CA SER A 50 10.13 2.76 -16.91
C SER A 50 8.67 2.85 -17.40
N ALA A 51 7.72 2.29 -16.66
CA ALA A 51 6.33 2.20 -17.12
C ALA A 51 5.64 3.58 -17.10
N SER A 52 5.97 4.44 -16.13
CA SER A 52 5.37 5.78 -16.03
C SER A 52 5.76 6.71 -17.21
N GLU A 53 6.85 6.43 -17.91
CA GLU A 53 7.21 7.17 -19.13
C GLU A 53 6.26 6.90 -20.30
N VAL A 54 5.60 5.73 -20.32
CA VAL A 54 4.80 5.27 -21.47
C VAL A 54 3.33 5.04 -21.15
N THR A 55 2.96 4.86 -19.87
CA THR A 55 1.58 4.58 -19.46
C THR A 55 1.31 5.03 -18.03
N LYS A 56 0.03 5.02 -17.64
CA LYS A 56 -0.40 5.31 -16.27
C LYS A 56 -0.13 4.11 -15.36
N VAL A 57 0.47 4.38 -14.21
CA VAL A 57 0.84 3.39 -13.20
C VAL A 57 0.12 3.71 -11.90
N MET A 58 -0.52 2.70 -11.33
CA MET A 58 -1.06 2.76 -9.97
C MET A 58 -0.21 1.88 -9.06
N LEU A 59 0.53 2.49 -8.13
CA LEU A 59 1.20 1.78 -7.05
C LEU A 59 0.14 1.26 -6.08
N ALA A 60 -0.14 -0.04 -6.13
CA ALA A 60 -1.19 -0.67 -5.34
C ALA A 60 -0.65 -1.16 -3.98
N GLY A 61 -0.91 -0.44 -2.90
CA GLY A 61 -0.45 -0.83 -1.57
C GLY A 61 -0.55 0.28 -0.53
N GLY A 62 0.00 0.02 0.66
CA GLY A 62 -0.02 0.96 1.79
C GLY A 62 1.29 1.74 1.91
N THR A 63 1.76 1.93 3.14
CA THR A 63 3.02 2.65 3.43
C THR A 63 4.27 2.01 2.81
N GLN A 64 4.20 0.78 2.28
CA GLN A 64 5.32 0.24 1.49
C GLN A 64 5.48 1.00 0.16
N MET A 65 4.38 1.43 -0.47
CA MET A 65 4.43 2.17 -1.72
C MET A 65 4.97 3.59 -1.55
N THR A 66 4.94 4.16 -0.34
CA THR A 66 5.63 5.43 -0.07
C THR A 66 7.15 5.27 -0.06
N ALA A 67 7.68 4.10 0.35
CA ALA A 67 9.12 3.82 0.25
C ALA A 67 9.56 3.65 -1.22
N VAL A 68 8.75 2.96 -2.04
CA VAL A 68 8.92 2.91 -3.49
C VAL A 68 8.92 4.30 -4.09
N LEU A 69 7.93 5.13 -3.75
CA LEU A 69 7.83 6.50 -4.25
C LEU A 69 9.02 7.36 -3.81
N ALA A 70 9.49 7.22 -2.57
CA ALA A 70 10.65 7.94 -2.06
C ALA A 70 11.95 7.56 -2.79
N PHE A 71 12.09 6.29 -3.18
CA PHE A 71 13.23 5.87 -3.98
C PHE A 71 13.08 6.38 -5.43
N ALA A 72 11.88 6.27 -6.01
CA ALA A 72 11.57 6.77 -7.35
C ALA A 72 11.86 8.27 -7.50
N SER A 73 11.52 9.09 -6.49
CA SER A 73 11.80 10.53 -6.52
C SER A 73 13.29 10.87 -6.54
N LYS A 74 14.17 9.93 -6.21
CA LYS A 74 15.63 10.08 -6.31
C LYS A 74 16.21 9.59 -7.61
N ILE A 75 15.55 8.65 -8.30
CA ILE A 75 16.09 8.02 -9.51
C ILE A 75 15.32 8.36 -10.79
N GLY A 76 14.13 8.97 -10.67
CA GLY A 76 13.30 9.44 -11.77
C GLY A 76 12.08 8.57 -12.04
N PHE A 77 10.93 9.23 -12.20
CA PHE A 77 9.65 8.68 -12.67
C PHE A 77 8.76 9.83 -13.18
N ASN A 78 7.67 9.51 -13.87
CA ASN A 78 6.71 10.52 -14.33
C ASN A 78 5.53 10.65 -13.35
N GLU A 79 5.52 11.73 -12.59
CA GLU A 79 4.46 12.05 -11.61
C GLU A 79 3.06 12.13 -12.24
N GLN A 80 2.94 12.73 -13.43
CA GLN A 80 1.65 12.90 -14.11
C GLN A 80 1.00 11.57 -14.53
N ASN A 81 1.81 10.52 -14.64
CA ASN A 81 1.38 9.17 -14.96
C ASN A 81 1.35 8.25 -13.74
N THR A 82 1.47 8.78 -12.53
CA THR A 82 1.58 7.97 -11.32
C THR A 82 0.49 8.29 -10.32
N ALA A 83 -0.06 7.26 -9.69
CA ALA A 83 -0.96 7.39 -8.53
C ALA A 83 -0.67 6.27 -7.52
N ILE A 84 -1.08 6.46 -6.27
CA ILE A 84 -1.13 5.38 -5.28
C ILE A 84 -2.58 4.95 -5.08
N GLY A 85 -2.84 3.64 -5.14
CA GLY A 85 -4.13 3.03 -4.84
C GLY A 85 -4.05 2.20 -3.57
N THR A 86 -4.87 2.51 -2.59
CA THR A 86 -4.86 1.85 -1.26
C THR A 86 -6.27 1.61 -0.73
N THR A 87 -6.41 1.02 0.45
CA THR A 87 -7.68 0.92 1.18
C THR A 87 -7.87 2.08 2.15
N SER A 88 -9.13 2.39 2.47
CA SER A 88 -9.43 3.40 3.50
C SER A 88 -8.87 3.01 4.88
N TYR A 89 -8.65 1.71 5.13
CA TYR A 89 -8.04 1.21 6.36
C TYR A 89 -6.59 1.68 6.55
N ILE A 90 -5.90 2.09 5.49
CA ILE A 90 -4.58 2.73 5.57
C ILE A 90 -4.72 4.25 5.72
N THR A 91 -5.63 4.89 4.98
CA THR A 91 -5.76 6.35 4.99
C THR A 91 -6.42 6.90 6.24
N ASP A 92 -7.23 6.09 6.91
CA ASP A 92 -7.95 6.42 8.13
C ASP A 92 -7.16 5.97 9.38
N ASP A 93 -6.03 5.28 9.20
CA ASP A 93 -5.10 4.93 10.27
C ASP A 93 -4.24 6.16 10.64
N GLU A 94 -4.66 6.84 11.71
CA GLU A 94 -3.97 8.04 12.23
C GLU A 94 -2.50 7.78 12.58
N THR A 95 -2.10 6.52 12.84
CA THR A 95 -0.69 6.17 13.13
C THR A 95 0.18 6.04 11.88
N ALA A 96 -0.44 5.98 10.69
CA ALA A 96 0.26 5.69 9.44
C ALA A 96 0.82 6.94 8.75
N ASN A 97 0.34 8.16 9.06
CA ASN A 97 0.70 9.42 8.41
C ASN A 97 0.72 9.33 6.87
N PHE A 98 -0.13 8.48 6.29
CA PHE A 98 0.02 8.06 4.90
C PHE A 98 -0.15 9.23 3.92
N LYS A 99 -1.18 10.05 4.10
CA LYS A 99 -1.47 11.18 3.21
C LYS A 99 -0.34 12.21 3.22
N SER A 100 0.19 12.55 4.41
CA SER A 100 1.28 13.52 4.53
C SER A 100 2.57 12.98 3.91
N LEU A 101 2.89 11.70 4.15
CA LEU A 101 4.06 11.05 3.56
C LEU A 101 4.03 11.09 2.03
N VAL A 102 2.89 10.81 1.40
CA VAL A 102 2.78 10.89 -0.07
C VAL A 102 3.06 12.32 -0.54
N SER A 103 2.39 13.31 0.04
CA SER A 103 2.53 14.72 -0.35
C SER A 103 3.91 15.31 -0.10
N GLU A 104 4.64 14.80 0.90
CA GLU A 104 6.03 15.21 1.17
C GLU A 104 7.02 14.67 0.13
N ILE A 105 6.67 13.57 -0.53
CA ILE A 105 7.54 12.89 -1.50
C ILE A 105 7.29 13.38 -2.93
N ALA A 106 6.02 13.44 -3.36
CA ALA A 106 5.63 13.84 -4.71
C ALA A 106 4.17 14.32 -4.78
N ASP A 107 3.86 15.19 -5.73
CA ASP A 107 2.50 15.68 -5.97
C ASP A 107 1.72 14.72 -6.88
N ILE A 108 1.32 13.58 -6.30
CA ILE A 108 0.57 12.53 -7.01
C ILE A 108 -0.76 12.20 -6.32
N PRO A 109 -1.79 11.73 -7.07
CA PRO A 109 -3.04 11.28 -6.47
C PRO A 109 -2.85 10.07 -5.54
N ALA A 110 -3.35 10.18 -4.31
CA ALA A 110 -3.53 9.06 -3.39
C ALA A 110 -5.02 8.69 -3.31
N ILE A 111 -5.39 7.56 -3.89
CA ILE A 111 -6.78 7.10 -4.03
C ILE A 111 -7.02 5.96 -3.05
N ALA A 112 -8.05 6.09 -2.21
CA ALA A 112 -8.44 5.06 -1.27
C ALA A 112 -9.82 4.51 -1.59
N VAL A 113 -9.98 3.19 -1.50
CA VAL A 113 -11.28 2.52 -1.56
C VAL A 113 -11.70 2.02 -0.19
N ASN A 114 -12.96 2.26 0.17
CA ASN A 114 -13.59 1.61 1.31
C ASN A 114 -14.35 0.36 0.83
N PRO A 115 -13.82 -0.86 1.02
CA PRO A 115 -14.48 -2.09 0.58
C PRO A 115 -15.68 -2.51 1.44
N ARG A 116 -16.02 -1.73 2.49
CA ARG A 116 -17.16 -1.96 3.40
C ARG A 116 -17.12 -3.29 4.14
N LEU A 117 -15.93 -3.88 4.35
CA LEU A 117 -15.78 -5.19 5.00
C LEU A 117 -16.30 -5.24 6.45
N VAL A 118 -16.46 -4.09 7.11
CA VAL A 118 -17.12 -3.98 8.42
C VAL A 118 -18.53 -4.58 8.42
N ASN A 119 -19.21 -4.54 7.26
CA ASN A 119 -20.57 -5.06 7.09
C ASN A 119 -20.60 -6.54 6.71
N SER A 120 -19.43 -7.21 6.61
CA SER A 120 -19.36 -8.61 6.25
C SER A 120 -20.02 -9.49 7.33
N LYS A 121 -20.67 -10.57 6.89
CA LYS A 121 -21.14 -11.65 7.78
C LYS A 121 -20.00 -12.55 8.26
N PHE A 122 -18.85 -12.54 7.57
CA PHE A 122 -17.67 -13.33 7.93
C PHE A 122 -16.72 -12.53 8.81
N SER A 123 -16.40 -13.06 9.99
CA SER A 123 -15.49 -12.43 10.95
C SER A 123 -14.10 -12.17 10.37
N GLY A 124 -13.58 -13.08 9.55
CA GLY A 124 -12.26 -12.92 8.91
C GLY A 124 -12.18 -11.72 7.96
N LEU A 125 -13.26 -11.43 7.21
CA LEU A 125 -13.33 -10.22 6.39
C LEU A 125 -13.53 -8.97 7.25
N LYS A 126 -14.39 -9.06 8.26
CA LYS A 126 -14.65 -7.94 9.20
C LYS A 126 -13.39 -7.50 9.94
N ALA A 127 -12.48 -8.42 10.25
CA ALA A 127 -11.20 -8.14 10.90
C ALA A 127 -10.38 -7.06 10.18
N PHE A 128 -10.51 -6.92 8.86
CA PHE A 128 -9.81 -5.88 8.10
C PHE A 128 -10.19 -4.46 8.54
N SER A 129 -11.46 -4.23 8.83
CA SER A 129 -11.94 -2.96 9.40
C SER A 129 -11.58 -2.74 10.87
N GLN A 130 -11.05 -3.77 11.54
CA GLN A 130 -10.64 -3.74 12.95
C GLN A 130 -9.12 -3.58 13.09
N GLY A 131 -8.42 -3.23 12.01
CA GLY A 131 -6.98 -2.97 12.02
C GLY A 131 -6.10 -4.19 11.74
N PHE A 132 -6.68 -5.35 11.42
CA PHE A 132 -5.93 -6.50 10.95
C PHE A 132 -5.70 -6.41 9.44
N ALA A 133 -4.52 -6.79 8.96
CA ALA A 133 -4.05 -6.71 7.57
C ALA A 133 -4.11 -5.30 6.95
N LYS A 134 -5.29 -4.68 6.88
CA LYS A 134 -5.63 -3.36 6.31
C LYS A 134 -5.44 -3.29 4.80
N GLU A 135 -4.28 -3.71 4.32
CA GLU A 135 -3.85 -3.72 2.92
C GLU A 135 -2.89 -4.89 2.68
N GLY A 136 -2.63 -5.21 1.42
CA GLY A 136 -1.65 -6.20 0.99
C GLY A 136 -2.00 -6.78 -0.37
N VAL A 137 -1.02 -7.37 -1.05
CA VAL A 137 -1.21 -8.06 -2.34
C VAL A 137 -1.86 -7.15 -3.42
N GLY A 138 -1.67 -5.83 -3.29
CA GLY A 138 -2.28 -4.84 -4.19
C GLY A 138 -3.82 -4.79 -4.12
N ALA A 139 -4.44 -5.18 -3.00
CA ALA A 139 -5.88 -5.28 -2.87
C ALA A 139 -6.58 -3.93 -3.10
N GLY A 140 -6.15 -2.86 -2.44
CA GLY A 140 -6.75 -1.53 -2.63
C GLY A 140 -6.75 -1.08 -4.10
N GLY A 141 -5.58 -1.10 -4.74
CA GLY A 141 -5.46 -0.75 -6.16
C GLY A 141 -6.25 -1.66 -7.10
N SER A 142 -6.29 -2.98 -6.83
CA SER A 142 -7.06 -3.93 -7.63
C SER A 142 -8.57 -3.70 -7.54
N ILE A 143 -9.07 -3.40 -6.35
CA ILE A 143 -10.48 -3.07 -6.13
C ILE A 143 -10.82 -1.76 -6.86
N ILE A 144 -9.98 -0.72 -6.74
CA ILE A 144 -10.15 0.55 -7.45
C ILE A 144 -10.21 0.31 -8.96
N ALA A 145 -9.23 -0.43 -9.53
CA ALA A 145 -9.18 -0.73 -10.94
C ALA A 145 -10.42 -1.50 -11.42
N SER A 146 -10.87 -2.49 -10.64
CA SER A 146 -12.09 -3.25 -10.93
C SER A 146 -13.34 -2.38 -10.95
N MET A 147 -13.49 -1.49 -9.95
CA MET A 147 -14.63 -0.55 -9.89
C MET A 147 -14.64 0.40 -11.08
N ILE A 148 -13.49 0.99 -11.42
CA ILE A 148 -13.35 1.86 -12.60
C ILE A 148 -13.70 1.11 -13.88
N LYS A 149 -13.19 -0.13 -14.04
CA LYS A 149 -13.37 -0.91 -15.27
C LYS A 149 -14.81 -1.38 -15.47
N THR A 150 -15.51 -1.73 -14.39
CA THR A 150 -16.82 -2.40 -14.44
C THR A 150 -17.99 -1.46 -14.12
N GLY A 151 -17.72 -0.26 -13.60
CA GLY A 151 -18.76 0.62 -13.05
C GLY A 151 -19.35 0.12 -11.73
N ASN A 152 -18.77 -0.93 -11.13
CA ASN A 152 -19.18 -1.40 -9.81
C ASN A 152 -18.76 -0.45 -8.70
N ASN A 153 -19.37 -0.63 -7.52
CA ASN A 153 -19.06 0.13 -6.32
C ASN A 153 -18.88 -0.83 -5.12
N ALA A 154 -18.54 -0.27 -3.96
CA ALA A 154 -18.28 -1.04 -2.74
C ALA A 154 -19.47 -1.90 -2.28
N THR A 155 -20.71 -1.48 -2.57
CA THR A 155 -21.92 -2.24 -2.25
C THR A 155 -22.01 -3.53 -3.07
N ASN A 156 -21.57 -3.50 -4.34
CA ASN A 156 -21.51 -4.68 -5.19
C ASN A 156 -20.27 -5.53 -4.93
N PHE A 157 -19.17 -4.93 -4.46
CA PHE A 157 -17.94 -5.64 -4.15
C PHE A 157 -18.08 -6.61 -2.98
N LEU A 158 -18.68 -6.17 -1.87
CA LEU A 158 -18.75 -6.98 -0.65
C LEU A 158 -19.43 -8.35 -0.86
N PRO A 159 -20.60 -8.46 -1.53
CA PRO A 159 -21.21 -9.76 -1.83
C PRO A 159 -20.32 -10.69 -2.66
N LEU A 160 -19.52 -10.16 -3.58
CA LEU A 160 -18.58 -10.94 -4.39
C LEU A 160 -17.42 -11.46 -3.53
N ALA A 161 -16.87 -10.61 -2.66
CA ALA A 161 -15.84 -10.99 -1.71
C ALA A 161 -16.35 -12.05 -0.72
N GLU A 162 -17.57 -11.90 -0.21
CA GLU A 162 -18.22 -12.89 0.67
C GLU A 162 -18.48 -14.22 -0.04
N LYS A 163 -18.93 -14.20 -1.29
CA LYS A 163 -19.14 -15.42 -2.09
C LYS A 163 -17.83 -16.19 -2.22
N GLU A 164 -16.74 -15.48 -2.49
CA GLU A 164 -15.44 -16.12 -2.67
C GLU A 164 -14.82 -16.59 -1.35
N TYR A 165 -14.99 -15.82 -0.28
CA TYR A 165 -14.63 -16.26 1.06
C TYR A 165 -15.38 -17.55 1.42
N HIS A 166 -16.70 -17.60 1.23
CA HIS A 166 -17.48 -18.81 1.47
C HIS A 166 -16.93 -19.99 0.68
N ARG A 167 -16.72 -19.82 -0.64
CA ARG A 167 -16.15 -20.86 -1.50
C ARG A 167 -14.84 -21.39 -0.93
N LEU A 168 -13.89 -20.55 -0.56
CA LEU A 168 -12.58 -20.99 -0.06
C LEU A 168 -12.67 -21.76 1.26
N PHE A 169 -13.59 -21.39 2.15
CA PHE A 169 -13.71 -21.99 3.48
C PHE A 169 -14.72 -23.14 3.58
N THR A 170 -15.51 -23.41 2.53
CA THR A 170 -16.40 -24.58 2.45
C THR A 170 -16.02 -25.59 1.37
N SER A 171 -14.99 -25.31 0.57
CA SER A 171 -14.43 -26.27 -0.41
C SER A 171 -13.29 -27.11 0.17
N LEU A 172 -13.03 -26.98 1.47
CA LEU A 172 -12.14 -27.83 2.28
C LEU A 172 -12.97 -28.89 3.00
#